data_AF-A0A958QC35-F1
#
_entry.id   AF-A0A958QC35-F1
#
_cell.length_a   1.000
_cell.length_b   1.000
_cell.length_c   1.000
_cell.angle_alpha   90.00
_cell.angle_beta   90.00
_cell.angle_gamma   90.00
#
_symmetry.space_group_name_H-M   'P 1'
#
loop_
_entity.id
_entity.type
_entity.pdbx_description
1 polymer ?
#
loop_
_entity_poly.entity_id
_entity_poly.type
_entity_poly.pdbx_seq_one_letter_code
_entity_poly.pdbx_strand_id
1 'polypeptide(L)'
;NACIDKFGDDWQSVFHHYQAIRKADTDAIADLAMDNFVEMPDSVANPKFLLKRELEHRLEEHFPDKFISKYAMVTFHRLPYSTAMKKGRIQDEVLMRICSDIHSLDGLNLSEVLSQVEQATTVI
;
A
#
# COMPACT_ATOMS: atom_id res chain seq x y z
N ASN A 1 4.72 -5.08 23.44
CA ASN A 1 5.72 -5.63 24.38
C ASN A 1 6.30 -6.98 23.97
N ALA A 2 5.99 -7.52 22.78
CA ALA A 2 6.38 -8.88 22.37
C ALA A 2 7.85 -9.28 22.60
N CYS A 3 8.82 -8.38 22.39
CA CYS A 3 10.24 -8.68 22.67
C CYS A 3 10.53 -8.75 24.18
N ILE A 4 9.97 -7.83 24.97
CA ILE A 4 10.08 -7.85 26.45
C ILE A 4 9.40 -9.12 27.00
N ASP A 5 8.21 -9.45 26.49
CA ASP A 5 7.46 -10.63 26.90
C ASP A 5 8.21 -11.94 26.59
N LYS A 6 9.06 -11.93 25.55
CA LYS A 6 9.85 -13.11 25.12
C LYS A 6 11.21 -13.25 25.82
N PHE A 7 11.90 -12.14 26.08
CA PHE A 7 13.29 -12.15 26.57
C PHE A 7 13.44 -11.66 28.02
N GLY A 8 12.37 -11.16 28.64
CA GLY A 8 12.39 -10.67 30.02
C GLY A 8 13.39 -9.52 30.21
N ASP A 9 14.25 -9.65 31.22
CA ASP A 9 15.25 -8.64 31.59
C ASP A 9 16.58 -8.76 30.80
N ASP A 10 16.67 -9.68 29.83
CA ASP A 10 17.80 -9.71 28.88
C ASP A 10 17.65 -8.57 27.85
N TRP A 11 17.98 -7.36 28.30
CA TRP A 11 17.90 -6.15 27.50
C TRP A 11 18.73 -6.22 26.23
N GLN A 12 19.86 -6.93 26.23
CA GLN A 12 20.68 -7.09 25.04
C GLN A 12 19.91 -7.85 23.95
N SER A 13 19.28 -8.98 24.31
CA SER A 13 18.42 -9.73 23.39
C SER A 13 17.17 -8.96 22.98
N VAL A 14 16.53 -8.24 23.91
CA VAL A 14 15.36 -7.39 23.62
C VAL A 14 15.70 -6.35 22.54
N PHE A 15 16.76 -5.56 22.73
CA PHE A 15 17.13 -4.51 21.79
C PHE A 15 17.55 -5.08 20.44
N HIS A 16 18.35 -6.16 20.44
CA HIS A 16 18.81 -6.79 19.21
C HIS A 16 17.63 -7.25 18.33
N HIS A 17 16.67 -7.98 18.92
CA HIS A 17 15.52 -8.49 18.17
C HIS A 17 14.52 -7.39 17.82
N TYR A 18 14.28 -6.43 18.71
CA TYR A 18 13.38 -5.31 18.42
C TYR A 18 13.89 -4.50 17.24
N GLN A 19 15.19 -4.16 17.23
CA GLN A 19 15.82 -3.46 16.11
C GLN A 19 15.68 -4.27 14.81
N ALA A 20 15.98 -5.57 14.84
CA ALA A 20 15.90 -6.43 13.67
C ALA A 20 14.46 -6.50 13.09
N ILE A 21 13.45 -6.61 13.94
CA ILE A 21 12.04 -6.69 13.52
C ILE A 21 11.53 -5.34 12.99
N ARG A 22 11.92 -4.23 13.63
CA ARG A 22 11.36 -2.90 13.30
C ARG A 22 12.06 -2.20 12.16
N LYS A 23 13.34 -2.51 11.90
CA LYS A 23 14.15 -1.81 10.90
C LYS A 23 13.46 -1.74 9.52
N ALA A 24 12.97 -2.89 9.02
CA ALA A 24 12.34 -2.93 7.71
C ALA A 24 11.09 -2.03 7.62
N ASP A 25 10.28 -2.00 8.68
CA ASP A 25 9.07 -1.16 8.71
C ASP A 25 9.39 0.32 8.95
N THR A 26 10.45 0.64 9.71
CA THR A 26 10.88 2.04 9.90
C THR A 26 11.51 2.61 8.64
N ASP A 27 12.24 1.81 7.88
CA ASP A 27 12.78 2.20 6.58
C ASP A 27 11.62 2.38 5.57
N ALA A 28 10.67 1.44 5.53
CA ALA A 28 9.52 1.50 4.63
C ALA A 28 8.60 2.71 4.87
N ILE A 29 8.34 3.11 6.12
CA ILE A 29 7.51 4.30 6.38
C ILE A 29 8.24 5.60 6.02
N ALA A 30 9.58 5.63 6.14
CA ALA A 30 10.37 6.76 5.69
C ALA A 30 10.31 6.90 4.16
N ASP A 31 10.43 5.78 3.43
CA ASP A 31 10.27 5.76 1.97
C ASP A 31 8.85 6.19 1.56
N LEU A 32 7.80 5.66 2.21
CA LEU A 32 6.42 6.04 1.94
C LEU A 32 6.16 7.54 2.19
N ALA A 33 6.80 8.13 3.21
CA ALA A 33 6.70 9.57 3.45
C ALA A 33 7.37 10.37 2.32
N MET A 34 8.49 9.88 1.79
CA MET A 34 9.15 10.49 0.63
C MET A 34 8.32 10.35 -0.65
N ASP A 35 7.76 9.16 -0.90
CA ASP A 35 6.84 8.91 -2.02
C ASP A 35 5.66 9.89 -1.97
N ASN A 36 5.03 10.05 -0.80
CA ASN A 36 3.93 11.00 -0.61
C ASN A 36 4.37 12.46 -0.84
N PHE A 37 5.57 12.86 -0.42
CA PHE A 37 6.09 14.20 -0.67
C PHE A 37 6.28 14.48 -2.17
N VAL A 38 6.74 13.49 -2.94
CA VAL A 38 6.97 13.62 -4.39
C VAL A 38 5.69 13.48 -5.21
N GLU A 39 4.76 12.61 -4.80
CA GLU A 39 3.51 12.41 -5.53
C GLU A 39 2.66 13.70 -5.52
N MET A 40 2.50 14.38 -4.38
CA MET A 40 1.49 15.45 -4.23
C MET A 40 1.61 16.68 -5.16
N PRO A 41 2.78 17.24 -5.49
CA PRO A 41 2.87 18.52 -6.22
C PRO A 41 2.34 18.46 -7.66
N ASP A 42 2.73 17.45 -8.44
CA ASP A 42 2.41 17.38 -9.88
C ASP A 42 1.28 16.39 -10.20
N SER A 43 1.03 15.42 -9.32
CA SER A 43 0.03 14.37 -9.58
C SER A 43 -1.42 14.85 -9.44
N VAL A 44 -1.69 15.86 -8.61
CA VAL A 44 -3.05 16.39 -8.40
C VAL A 44 -3.65 17.05 -9.64
N ALA A 45 -2.80 17.49 -10.57
CA ALA A 45 -3.21 18.04 -11.86
C ALA A 45 -3.18 17.01 -13.00
N ASN A 46 -2.62 15.81 -12.77
CA ASN A 46 -2.50 14.78 -13.80
C ASN A 46 -3.84 14.02 -13.95
N PRO A 47 -4.52 14.10 -15.11
CA PRO A 47 -5.81 13.43 -15.31
C PRO A 47 -5.75 11.92 -15.11
N LYS A 48 -4.62 11.27 -15.44
CA LYS A 48 -4.45 9.82 -15.26
C LYS A 48 -4.34 9.44 -13.79
N PHE A 49 -3.69 10.28 -12.98
CA PHE A 49 -3.61 10.08 -11.54
C PHE A 49 -4.96 10.29 -10.87
N LEU A 50 -5.72 11.30 -11.28
CA LEU A 50 -7.10 11.50 -10.82
C LEU A 50 -8.00 10.32 -11.18
N LEU A 51 -7.88 9.80 -12.40
CA LEU A 51 -8.62 8.62 -12.85
C LEU A 51 -8.24 7.36 -12.04
N LYS A 52 -6.96 7.19 -11.72
CA LYS A 52 -6.47 6.11 -10.84
C LYS A 52 -7.09 6.23 -9.44
N ARG A 53 -7.10 7.42 -8.86
CA ARG A 53 -7.69 7.64 -7.52
C ARG A 53 -9.19 7.36 -7.47
N GLU A 54 -9.91 7.76 -8.52
CA GLU A 54 -11.33 7.41 -8.67
C GLU A 54 -11.52 5.89 -8.79
N LEU A 55 -10.63 5.20 -9.52
CA LEU A 55 -10.67 3.74 -9.62
C LEU A 55 -10.40 3.05 -8.28
N GLU A 56 -9.42 3.51 -7.52
CA GLU A 56 -9.16 3.03 -6.16
C GLU A 56 -10.41 3.17 -5.29
N HIS A 57 -11.06 4.34 -5.33
CA HIS A 57 -12.26 4.58 -4.56
C HIS A 57 -13.40 3.63 -4.94
N ARG A 58 -13.66 3.44 -6.24
CA ARG A 58 -14.68 2.47 -6.70
C ARG A 58 -14.35 1.04 -6.27
N LEU A 59 -13.08 0.64 -6.29
CA LEU A 59 -12.67 -0.69 -5.84
C LEU A 59 -12.88 -0.87 -4.33
N GLU A 60 -12.55 0.13 -3.51
CA GLU A 60 -12.80 0.11 -2.07
C GLU A 60 -14.30 0.05 -1.74
N GLU A 61 -15.13 0.80 -2.47
CA GLU A 61 -16.59 0.80 -2.28
C GLU A 61 -17.25 -0.53 -2.69
N HIS A 62 -16.82 -1.11 -3.82
CA HIS A 62 -17.42 -2.35 -4.34
C HIS A 62 -16.86 -3.60 -3.67
N PHE A 63 -15.61 -3.57 -3.19
CA PHE A 63 -14.91 -4.71 -2.61
C PHE A 63 -14.17 -4.36 -1.31
N PRO A 64 -14.86 -3.87 -0.27
CA PRO A 64 -14.24 -3.37 0.96
C PRO A 64 -13.40 -4.41 1.70
N ASP A 65 -13.75 -5.70 1.56
CA ASP A 65 -13.02 -6.81 2.21
C ASP A 65 -11.84 -7.33 1.38
N LYS A 66 -11.67 -6.88 0.13
CA LYS A 66 -10.68 -7.42 -0.81
C LYS A 66 -9.68 -6.37 -1.30
N PHE A 67 -10.13 -5.14 -1.51
CA PHE A 67 -9.28 -4.05 -1.95
C PHE A 67 -9.18 -2.99 -0.84
N ILE A 68 -7.94 -2.66 -0.50
CA ILE A 68 -7.59 -1.59 0.45
C ILE A 68 -6.48 -0.79 -0.23
N SER A 69 -6.66 0.52 -0.37
CA SER A 69 -5.65 1.40 -0.96
C SER A 69 -4.38 1.48 -0.10
N LYS A 70 -3.27 1.88 -0.73
CA LYS A 70 -2.00 2.18 -0.05
C LYS A 70 -2.20 3.14 1.13
N TYR A 71 -2.98 4.21 0.93
CA TYR A 71 -3.27 5.20 1.97
C TYR A 71 -4.03 4.59 3.15
N ALA A 72 -5.08 3.81 2.89
CA ALA A 72 -5.85 3.16 3.94
C ALA A 72 -4.99 2.14 4.71
N MET A 73 -4.21 1.31 4.01
CA MET A 73 -3.31 0.33 4.62
C MET A 73 -2.32 0.97 5.61
N VAL A 74 -1.77 2.14 5.28
CA VAL A 74 -0.79 2.86 6.12
C VAL A 74 -1.47 3.60 7.28
N THR A 75 -2.64 4.19 7.04
CA THR A 75 -3.28 5.13 7.99
C THR A 75 -4.22 4.45 8.97
N PHE A 76 -4.99 3.46 8.51
CA PHE A 76 -6.11 2.88 9.26
C PHE A 76 -5.91 1.40 9.62
N HIS A 77 -4.90 0.74 9.07
CA HIS A 77 -4.60 -0.67 9.35
C HIS A 77 -3.27 -0.83 10.09
N ARG A 78 -3.11 -2.01 10.72
CA ARG A 78 -1.91 -2.39 11.50
C ARG A 78 -1.01 -3.35 10.72
N LEU A 79 -1.06 -3.29 9.39
CA LEU A 79 -0.17 -4.06 8.52
C LEU A 79 1.27 -3.57 8.71
N PRO A 80 2.28 -4.45 8.64
CA PRO A 80 3.67 -4.01 8.59
C PRO A 80 3.86 -3.01 7.44
N TYR A 81 4.53 -1.88 7.70
CA TYR A 81 4.72 -0.85 6.69
C TYR A 81 5.47 -1.36 5.47
N SER A 82 6.41 -2.29 5.67
CA SER A 82 7.12 -2.96 4.58
C SER A 82 6.17 -3.76 3.68
N THR A 83 5.14 -4.41 4.23
CA THR A 83 4.09 -5.10 3.48
C THR A 83 3.17 -4.10 2.78
N ALA A 84 2.70 -3.07 3.48
CA ALA A 84 1.83 -2.03 2.91
C ALA A 84 2.51 -1.30 1.74
N MET A 85 3.81 -1.01 1.86
CA MET A 85 4.61 -0.39 0.80
C MET A 85 4.70 -1.28 -0.45
N LYS A 86 5.08 -2.56 -0.28
CA LYS A 86 5.17 -3.50 -1.40
C LYS A 86 3.83 -3.69 -2.10
N LYS A 87 2.77 -3.96 -1.32
CA LYS A 87 1.42 -4.17 -1.86
C LYS A 87 0.90 -2.91 -2.55
N GLY A 88 1.07 -1.75 -1.91
CA GLY A 88 0.65 -0.46 -2.44
C GLY A 88 1.35 -0.10 -3.75
N ARG A 89 2.67 -0.30 -3.87
CA ARG A 89 3.41 -0.04 -5.10
C ARG A 89 2.96 -0.94 -6.26
N ILE A 90 2.67 -2.21 -6.00
CA ILE A 90 2.13 -3.12 -7.03
C ILE A 90 0.71 -2.71 -7.43
N GLN A 91 -0.16 -2.36 -6.46
CA GLN A 91 -1.48 -1.82 -6.75
C GLN A 91 -1.39 -0.58 -7.63
N ASP A 92 -0.52 0.39 -7.28
CA ASP A 92 -0.32 1.61 -8.03
C ASP A 92 0.11 1.34 -9.48
N GLU A 93 1.06 0.42 -9.68
CA GLU A 93 1.54 0.06 -11.01
C GLU A 93 0.43 -0.55 -11.88
N VAL A 94 -0.33 -1.50 -11.33
CA VAL A 94 -1.43 -2.15 -12.04
C VAL A 94 -2.51 -1.14 -12.41
N LEU A 95 -2.93 -0.30 -11.47
CA LEU A 95 -3.99 0.68 -11.69
C LEU A 95 -3.53 1.78 -12.65
N MET A 96 -2.28 2.28 -12.54
CA MET A 96 -1.77 3.26 -13.50
C MET A 96 -1.65 2.70 -14.91
N ARG A 97 -1.25 1.43 -15.07
CA ARG A 97 -1.22 0.77 -16.38
C ARG A 97 -2.61 0.76 -17.00
N ILE A 98 -3.62 0.31 -16.24
CA ILE A 98 -5.03 0.29 -16.70
C ILE A 98 -5.50 1.71 -17.06
N CYS A 99 -5.26 2.69 -16.19
CA CYS A 99 -5.66 4.07 -16.42
C CYS A 99 -4.92 4.74 -17.58
N SER A 100 -3.71 4.29 -17.93
CA SER A 100 -2.93 4.86 -19.05
C SER A 100 -3.63 4.66 -20.39
N ASP A 101 -4.37 3.56 -20.56
CA ASP A 101 -5.03 3.19 -21.82
C ASP A 101 -6.47 3.70 -21.96
N ILE A 102 -7.04 4.30 -20.91
CA ILE A 102 -8.45 4.74 -20.86
C ILE A 102 -8.60 6.21 -20.48
N HIS A 103 -9.70 6.85 -20.86
CA HIS A 103 -9.99 8.25 -20.51
C HIS A 103 -11.14 8.40 -19.50
N SER A 104 -11.95 7.37 -19.30
CA SER A 104 -12.96 7.28 -18.25
C SER A 104 -13.03 5.86 -17.71
N LEU A 105 -13.69 5.66 -16.57
CA LEU A 105 -13.93 4.35 -15.97
C LEU A 105 -15.26 3.71 -16.44
N ASP A 106 -15.93 4.32 -17.41
CA ASP A 106 -17.24 3.86 -17.86
C ASP A 106 -17.12 2.51 -18.58
N GLY A 107 -17.93 1.53 -18.16
CA GLY A 107 -17.87 0.17 -18.70
C GLY A 107 -16.67 -0.65 -18.24
N LEU A 108 -15.82 -0.12 -17.34
CA LEU A 108 -14.72 -0.87 -16.76
C LEU A 108 -15.25 -1.99 -15.84
N ASN A 109 -14.79 -3.22 -16.05
CA ASN A 109 -15.17 -4.36 -15.23
C ASN A 109 -14.33 -4.38 -13.93
N LEU A 110 -14.91 -3.87 -12.83
CA LEU A 110 -14.20 -3.77 -11.55
C LEU A 110 -13.78 -5.13 -10.98
N SER A 111 -14.53 -6.21 -11.24
CA SER A 111 -14.14 -7.57 -10.80
C SER A 111 -12.92 -8.08 -11.55
N GLU A 112 -12.80 -7.76 -12.84
CA GLU A 112 -11.61 -8.10 -13.63
C GLU A 112 -10.38 -7.30 -13.17
N VAL A 113 -10.56 -6.00 -12.92
CA VAL A 113 -9.50 -5.15 -12.35
C VAL A 113 -9.04 -5.69 -11.01
N LEU A 114 -9.97 -6.04 -10.11
CA LEU A 114 -9.64 -6.64 -8.82
C LEU A 114 -8.84 -7.93 -8.99
N SER A 115 -9.26 -8.81 -9.90
CA SER A 115 -8.53 -10.06 -10.16
C SER A 115 -7.10 -9.81 -10.64
N GLN A 116 -6.84 -8.78 -11.46
CA GLN A 116 -5.48 -8.43 -11.88
C GLN A 116 -4.64 -7.94 -10.69
N VAL A 117 -5.23 -7.13 -9.81
CA VAL A 117 -4.57 -6.64 -8.59
C VAL A 117 -4.26 -7.80 -7.63
N GLU A 118 -5.20 -8.71 -7.40
CA GLU A 118 -5.01 -9.88 -6.53
C GLU A 118 -3.91 -10.80 -7.08
N GLN A 119 -3.91 -11.09 -8.38
CA GLN A 119 -2.86 -11.89 -9.02
C GLN A 119 -1.48 -11.25 -8.88
N ALA A 120 -1.37 -9.93 -9.07
CA ALA A 120 -0.10 -9.21 -8.92
C ALA A 120 0.40 -9.15 -7.47
N THR A 121 -0.52 -9.13 -6.49
CA THR A 121 -0.18 -9.00 -5.06
C THR A 121 -0.06 -10.34 -4.33
N THR A 122 -0.46 -11.46 -4.93
CA THR A 122 -0.35 -12.83 -4.35
C THR A 122 1.11 -13.26 -4.12
N VAL A 123 2.09 -12.57 -4.72
CA VAL A 123 3.52 -12.92 -4.68
C VAL A 123 4.25 -12.30 -3.47
N ILE A 124 3.56 -11.54 -2.63
CA ILE A 124 4.14 -10.81 -1.47
C ILE A 124 3.88 -11.57 -0.17
#